data_AF-A0A1Z5L281-F1
#
_entry.id   AF-A0A1Z5L281-F1
#
_cell.length_a   1.000
_cell.length_b   1.000
_cell.length_c   1.000
_cell.angle_alpha   90.00
_cell.angle_beta   90.00
_cell.angle_gamma   90.00
#
_symmetry.space_group_name_H-M   'P 1'
#
loop_
_entity.id
_entity.type
_entity.pdbx_description
1 polymer ?
#
loop_
_entity_poly.entity_id
_entity_poly.type
_entity_poly.pdbx_seq_one_letter_code
_entity_poly.pdbx_strand_id
1 'polypeptide(L)'
;MSHYLPELEQEAFSPEDFVERLAWRSLGGNMSPENFNPAVLQDAFKQGIRDLQVLFETTQKKCERLEMICREEEARHHQKVGELQDKNKASYATYKELDAQIGYVAMKVVHLGDLLESVNTPRSRAAEAQNLMKHFAEFIDSDLTAYNGLLQDPAKLHEAADIIQKLHLIAQELPAGKFEKARQRIAQKYTEIETALIAEFLRAHHEGDKATMKEVATVLSHFKGYSKCIDTFIDQSQMGAFLHKEMFSDIVPLCERSDQLIAEVFTSPEQVMGKFVSNIYNGKLQEYIQSMLSDRNNDPEKYLKSLYELYSKTLQLSNDLAKFKMGNDPAFLKKLTRQIFSKHLDPYLSIETHYLKDKFTTVLNRYYDSKNHHKRQFQFGGIHDLRRDLQAKLGARSNINIAPTVENFGGETFLSEEVAINLLQESKLAFQRCQLLSKPNELPKNASQIFEILLNNLCIEHIHYA
;
A
#
# COMPACT_ATOMS: atom_id res chain seq x y z
N MET A 1 55.46 17.59 -31.76
CA MET A 1 54.46 18.67 -31.86
C MET A 1 53.38 18.64 -30.76
N SER A 2 52.86 17.50 -30.27
CA SER A 2 51.78 17.51 -29.23
C SER A 2 52.25 17.60 -27.77
N HIS A 3 53.56 17.56 -27.48
CA HIS A 3 54.06 17.53 -26.10
C HIS A 3 54.07 18.89 -25.39
N TYR A 4 54.05 20.01 -26.12
CA TYR A 4 54.06 21.35 -25.54
C TYR A 4 52.67 21.92 -25.26
N LEU A 5 51.64 21.43 -25.96
CA LEU A 5 50.25 21.91 -25.81
C LEU A 5 49.73 21.86 -24.35
N PRO A 6 49.86 20.74 -23.60
CA PRO A 6 49.36 20.66 -22.23
C PRO A 6 50.19 21.48 -21.22
N GLU A 7 51.38 21.95 -21.59
CA GLU A 7 52.21 22.84 -20.77
C GLU A 7 51.87 24.32 -21.03
N LEU A 8 51.48 24.63 -22.26
CA LEU A 8 51.03 25.96 -22.67
C LEU A 8 49.60 26.27 -22.20
N GLU A 9 48.76 25.25 -22.01
CA GLU A 9 47.37 25.38 -21.56
C GLU A 9 47.20 25.43 -20.03
N GLN A 10 48.30 25.52 -19.26
CA GLN A 10 48.23 25.64 -17.79
C GLN A 10 47.72 27.03 -17.38
N GLU A 11 46.81 27.11 -16.40
CA GLU A 11 46.18 28.35 -15.94
C GLU A 11 47.18 29.43 -15.49
N ALA A 12 48.38 29.02 -15.04
CA ALA A 12 49.50 29.90 -14.70
C ALA A 12 50.72 29.56 -15.57
N PHE A 13 50.65 29.89 -16.86
CA PHE A 13 51.79 29.73 -17.76
C PHE A 13 52.95 30.65 -17.38
N SER A 14 54.08 30.07 -16.96
CA SER A 14 55.36 30.78 -16.76
C SER A 14 56.30 30.51 -17.94
N PRO A 15 56.68 31.53 -18.73
CA PRO A 15 57.64 31.37 -19.82
C PRO A 15 59.01 30.89 -19.33
N GLU A 16 59.39 31.30 -18.13
CA GLU A 16 60.68 30.98 -17.50
C GLU A 16 60.75 29.48 -17.15
N ASP A 17 59.71 28.96 -16.50
CA ASP A 17 59.61 27.54 -16.14
C ASP A 17 59.56 26.64 -17.38
N PHE A 18 58.91 27.10 -18.45
CA PHE A 18 58.85 26.37 -19.72
C PHE A 18 60.23 26.26 -20.37
N VAL A 19 60.96 27.37 -20.45
CA VAL A 19 62.32 27.41 -20.99
C VAL A 19 63.27 26.56 -20.12
N GLU A 20 63.13 26.63 -18.80
CA GLU A 20 63.92 25.81 -17.87
C GLU A 20 63.64 24.31 -18.06
N ARG A 21 62.37 23.90 -18.16
CA ARG A 21 61.99 22.50 -18.44
C ARG A 21 62.46 22.03 -19.81
N LEU A 22 62.42 22.90 -20.83
CA LEU A 22 62.94 22.60 -22.16
C LEU A 22 64.46 22.37 -22.13
N ALA A 23 65.20 23.21 -21.40
CA ALA A 23 66.63 23.06 -21.18
C ALA A 23 66.96 21.77 -20.42
N TRP A 24 66.24 21.49 -19.32
CA TRP A 24 66.38 20.27 -18.53
C TRP A 24 66.11 18.99 -19.32
N ARG A 25 65.05 18.97 -20.14
CA ARG A 25 64.73 17.84 -21.03
C ARG A 25 65.81 17.60 -22.09
N SER A 26 66.32 18.68 -22.67
CA SER A 26 67.33 18.62 -23.74
C SER A 26 68.68 18.09 -23.24
N LEU A 27 68.98 18.32 -21.96
CA LEU A 27 70.19 17.85 -21.29
C LEU A 27 69.98 16.50 -20.56
N GLY A 28 68.85 15.82 -20.79
CA GLY A 28 68.58 14.48 -20.26
C GLY A 28 68.55 14.41 -18.73
N GLY A 29 68.29 15.53 -18.05
CA GLY A 29 68.27 15.58 -16.59
C GLY A 29 69.63 15.68 -15.90
N ASN A 30 70.74 15.85 -16.64
CA ASN A 30 72.09 15.84 -16.08
C ASN A 30 72.81 17.17 -16.33
N MET A 31 72.73 18.08 -15.36
CA MET A 31 73.36 19.42 -15.39
C MET A 31 74.81 19.41 -14.88
N SER A 32 75.52 18.28 -14.98
CA SER A 32 76.92 18.19 -14.53
C SER A 32 77.82 19.02 -15.45
N PRO A 33 78.68 19.90 -14.90
CA PRO A 33 79.52 20.80 -15.70
C PRO A 33 80.51 20.08 -16.62
N GLU A 34 80.82 18.80 -16.37
CA GLU A 34 81.75 17.98 -17.18
C GLU A 34 81.13 17.40 -18.46
N ASN A 35 79.79 17.34 -18.58
CA ASN A 35 79.09 16.75 -19.72
C ASN A 35 78.15 17.73 -20.45
N PHE A 36 78.25 19.03 -20.15
CA PHE A 36 77.41 20.06 -20.78
C PHE A 36 77.81 20.26 -22.25
N ASN A 37 76.87 20.01 -23.17
CA ASN A 37 77.07 20.24 -24.61
C ASN A 37 76.22 21.44 -25.10
N PRO A 38 76.83 22.62 -25.34
CA PRO A 38 76.12 23.82 -25.78
C PRO A 38 75.40 23.66 -27.14
N ALA A 39 75.93 22.82 -28.03
CA ALA A 39 75.36 22.62 -29.37
C ALA A 39 74.00 21.91 -29.31
N VAL A 40 73.87 20.91 -28.44
CA VAL A 40 72.62 20.16 -28.24
C VAL A 40 71.52 21.06 -27.69
N LEU A 41 71.86 21.92 -26.72
CA LEU A 41 70.92 22.89 -26.15
C LEU A 41 70.52 23.96 -27.18
N GLN A 42 71.47 24.46 -27.98
CA GLN A 42 71.19 25.42 -29.03
C GLN A 42 70.25 24.84 -30.10
N ASP A 43 70.50 23.60 -30.54
CA ASP A 43 69.66 22.94 -31.54
C ASP A 43 68.26 22.61 -30.99
N ALA A 44 68.16 22.23 -29.72
CA ALA A 44 66.89 22.04 -29.05
C ALA A 44 66.08 23.34 -28.92
N PHE A 45 66.72 24.46 -28.58
CA PHE A 45 66.04 25.76 -28.57
C PHE A 45 65.62 26.22 -29.97
N LYS A 46 66.48 26.05 -30.99
CA LYS A 46 66.11 26.35 -32.38
C LYS A 46 64.94 25.51 -32.85
N GLN A 47 64.91 24.23 -32.49
CA GLN A 47 63.79 23.35 -32.81
C GLN A 47 62.53 23.75 -32.03
N GLY A 48 62.64 24.04 -30.74
CA GLY A 48 61.53 24.51 -29.90
C GLY A 48 60.91 25.82 -30.42
N ILE A 49 61.74 26.78 -30.83
CA ILE A 49 61.27 28.04 -31.44
C ILE A 49 60.52 27.76 -32.75
N ARG A 50 61.05 26.90 -33.63
CA ARG A 50 60.38 26.54 -34.89
C ARG A 50 59.05 25.84 -34.62
N ASP A 51 59.02 24.89 -33.69
CA ASP A 51 57.80 24.18 -33.31
C ASP A 51 56.75 25.12 -32.70
N LEU A 52 57.16 26.08 -31.86
CA LEU A 52 56.28 27.11 -31.29
C LEU A 52 55.77 28.08 -32.35
N GLN A 53 56.59 28.45 -33.34
CA GLN A 53 56.16 29.29 -34.47
C GLN A 53 55.08 28.59 -35.30
N VAL A 54 55.30 27.31 -35.66
CA VAL A 54 54.29 26.51 -36.38
C VAL A 54 53.01 26.37 -35.57
N LEU A 55 53.12 26.14 -34.26
CA LEU A 55 51.98 26.04 -33.35
C LEU A 55 51.23 27.38 -33.26
N PHE A 56 51.94 28.51 -33.15
CA PHE A 56 51.36 29.85 -33.16
C PHE A 56 50.60 30.12 -34.46
N GLU A 57 51.22 29.89 -35.62
CA GLU A 57 50.56 30.10 -36.92
C GLU A 57 49.33 29.20 -37.10
N THR A 58 49.40 27.96 -36.65
CA THR A 58 48.29 27.01 -36.70
C THR A 58 47.14 27.45 -35.79
N THR A 59 47.47 27.87 -34.57
CA THR A 59 46.48 28.38 -33.60
C THR A 59 45.86 29.69 -34.07
N GLN A 60 46.65 30.62 -34.62
CA GLN A 60 46.17 31.88 -35.16
C GLN A 60 45.17 31.64 -36.32
N LYS A 61 45.53 30.78 -37.28
CA LYS A 61 44.60 30.41 -38.38
C LYS A 61 43.32 29.76 -37.86
N LYS A 62 43.40 28.96 -36.79
CA LYS A 62 42.23 28.37 -36.14
C LYS A 62 41.37 29.45 -35.47
N CYS A 63 41.97 30.41 -34.77
CA CYS A 63 41.28 31.56 -34.18
C CYS A 63 40.57 32.39 -35.25
N GLU A 64 41.26 32.80 -36.31
CA GLU A 64 40.67 33.58 -37.41
C GLU A 64 39.49 32.84 -38.08
N ARG A 65 39.62 31.53 -38.29
CA ARG A 65 38.52 30.71 -38.83
C ARG A 65 37.33 30.65 -37.88
N LEU A 66 37.57 30.44 -36.58
CA LEU A 66 36.52 30.39 -35.57
C LEU A 66 35.83 31.75 -35.42
N GLU A 67 36.58 32.84 -35.46
CA GLU A 67 36.04 34.20 -35.44
C GLU A 67 35.16 34.48 -36.66
N MET A 68 35.59 34.07 -37.85
CA MET A 68 34.79 34.22 -39.07
C MET A 68 33.47 33.44 -38.99
N ILE A 69 33.52 32.17 -38.56
CA ILE A 69 32.32 31.35 -38.37
C ILE A 69 31.41 31.97 -37.32
N CYS A 70 31.98 32.46 -36.21
CA CYS A 70 31.22 33.11 -35.14
C CYS A 70 30.47 34.35 -35.67
N ARG A 71 31.14 35.20 -36.45
CA ARG A 71 30.50 36.39 -37.05
C ARG A 71 29.40 36.04 -38.04
N GLU A 72 29.59 35.01 -38.87
CA GLU A 72 28.58 34.59 -39.83
C GLU A 72 27.34 34.02 -39.12
N GLU A 73 27.55 33.16 -38.12
CA GLU A 73 26.46 32.60 -37.32
C GLU A 73 25.76 33.68 -36.48
N GLU A 74 26.50 34.65 -35.93
CA GLU A 74 25.91 35.80 -35.22
C GLU A 74 25.01 36.63 -36.15
N ALA A 75 25.48 36.95 -37.35
CA ALA A 75 24.69 37.69 -38.34
C ALA A 75 23.43 36.92 -38.76
N ARG A 76 23.57 35.61 -39.03
CA ARG A 76 22.45 34.73 -39.38
C ARG A 76 21.45 34.61 -38.23
N HIS A 77 21.94 34.48 -37.00
CA HIS A 77 21.11 34.43 -35.80
C HIS A 77 20.35 35.74 -35.60
N HIS A 78 21.01 36.88 -35.75
CA HIS A 78 20.38 38.19 -35.63
C HIS A 78 19.26 38.39 -36.66
N GLN A 79 19.50 38.04 -37.92
CA GLN A 79 18.47 38.06 -38.95
C GLN A 79 17.31 37.12 -38.60
N LYS A 80 17.61 35.92 -38.11
CA LYS A 80 16.58 34.95 -37.75
C LYS A 80 15.71 35.41 -36.59
N VAL A 81 16.33 36.02 -35.57
CA VAL A 81 15.63 36.60 -34.43
C VAL A 81 14.73 37.75 -34.89
N GLY A 82 15.19 38.61 -35.80
CA GLY A 82 14.37 39.67 -36.39
C GLY A 82 13.13 39.12 -37.11
N GLU A 83 13.30 38.13 -37.99
CA GLU A 83 12.18 37.47 -38.69
C GLU A 83 11.18 36.84 -37.71
N LEU A 84 11.68 36.18 -36.67
CA LEU A 84 10.83 35.56 -35.64
C LEU A 84 10.07 36.62 -34.84
N GLN A 85 10.71 37.74 -34.51
CA GLN A 85 10.08 38.85 -33.81
C GLN A 85 8.95 39.46 -34.63
N ASP A 86 9.15 39.67 -35.94
CA ASP A 86 8.13 40.24 -36.81
C ASP A 86 6.97 39.27 -37.04
N LYS A 87 7.26 37.98 -37.23
CA LYS A 87 6.21 36.94 -37.26
C LYS A 87 5.43 36.89 -35.96
N ASN A 88 6.10 36.98 -34.81
CA ASN A 88 5.43 36.99 -33.51
C ASN A 88 4.54 38.23 -33.33
N LYS A 89 4.99 39.41 -33.76
CA LYS A 89 4.15 40.63 -33.75
C LYS A 89 2.91 40.47 -34.63
N ALA A 90 3.07 39.90 -35.84
CA ALA A 90 1.94 39.66 -36.74
C ALA A 90 0.96 38.65 -36.13
N SER A 91 1.45 37.53 -35.60
CA SER A 91 0.61 36.55 -34.90
C SER A 91 -0.10 37.16 -33.71
N TYR A 92 0.58 37.98 -32.91
CA TYR A 92 -0.02 38.67 -31.77
C TYR A 92 -1.16 39.62 -32.19
N ALA A 93 -1.02 40.33 -33.30
CA ALA A 93 -2.08 41.18 -33.84
C ALA A 93 -3.31 40.35 -34.24
N THR A 94 -3.10 39.23 -34.94
CA THR A 94 -4.17 38.30 -35.30
C THR A 94 -4.83 37.67 -34.06
N TYR A 95 -4.05 37.30 -33.04
CA TYR A 95 -4.60 36.81 -31.77
C TYR A 95 -5.47 37.85 -31.08
N LYS A 96 -5.05 39.11 -31.07
CA LYS A 96 -5.82 40.21 -30.46
C LYS A 96 -7.14 40.44 -31.18
N GLU A 97 -7.15 40.36 -32.51
CA GLU A 97 -8.38 40.47 -33.29
C GLU A 97 -9.32 39.28 -33.04
N LEU A 98 -8.77 38.07 -33.03
CA LEU A 98 -9.52 36.85 -32.73
C LEU A 98 -10.10 36.89 -31.32
N ASP A 99 -9.34 37.33 -30.33
CA ASP A 99 -9.78 37.47 -28.94
C ASP A 99 -10.95 38.46 -28.82
N ALA A 100 -10.88 39.60 -29.54
CA ALA A 100 -11.98 40.55 -29.59
C ALA A 100 -13.24 39.94 -30.22
N GLN A 101 -13.10 39.15 -31.29
CA GLN A 101 -14.22 38.45 -31.91
C GLN A 101 -14.79 37.36 -30.98
N ILE A 102 -13.95 36.58 -30.33
CA ILE A 102 -14.35 35.57 -29.35
C ILE A 102 -15.08 36.24 -28.19
N GLY A 103 -14.58 37.35 -27.66
CA GLY A 103 -15.24 38.12 -26.60
C GLY A 103 -16.63 38.60 -27.03
N TYR A 104 -16.76 39.12 -28.25
CA TYR A 104 -18.06 39.54 -28.80
C TYR A 104 -19.05 38.38 -28.98
N VAL A 105 -18.58 37.25 -29.52
CA VAL A 105 -19.41 36.06 -29.70
C VAL A 105 -19.79 35.46 -28.35
N ALA A 106 -18.85 35.35 -27.41
CA ALA A 106 -19.11 34.86 -26.06
C ALA A 106 -20.16 35.71 -25.35
N MET A 107 -20.07 37.04 -25.39
CA MET A 107 -21.10 37.93 -24.84
C MET A 107 -22.47 37.69 -25.46
N LYS A 108 -22.55 37.55 -26.79
CA LYS A 108 -23.81 37.25 -27.48
C LYS A 108 -24.37 35.88 -27.10
N VAL A 109 -23.52 34.86 -27.02
CA VAL A 109 -23.90 33.49 -26.66
C VAL A 109 -24.38 33.43 -25.22
N VAL A 110 -23.73 34.12 -24.29
CA VAL A 110 -24.21 34.23 -22.90
C VAL A 110 -25.58 34.90 -22.86
N HIS A 111 -25.75 36.03 -23.52
CA HIS A 111 -27.06 36.72 -23.52
C HIS A 111 -28.18 35.86 -24.15
N LEU A 112 -27.88 35.17 -25.25
CA LEU A 112 -28.83 34.24 -25.87
C LEU A 112 -29.09 33.02 -24.98
N GLY A 113 -28.06 32.51 -24.31
CA GLY A 113 -28.15 31.44 -23.33
C GLY A 113 -29.05 31.81 -22.16
N ASP A 114 -28.85 32.99 -21.57
CA ASP A 114 -29.67 33.53 -20.49
C ASP A 114 -31.13 33.70 -20.91
N LEU A 115 -31.37 34.23 -22.13
CA LEU A 115 -32.71 34.38 -22.67
C LEU A 115 -33.38 33.01 -22.89
N LEU A 116 -32.66 32.06 -23.48
CA LEU A 116 -33.18 30.71 -23.70
C LEU A 116 -33.42 29.97 -22.38
N GLU A 117 -32.53 30.08 -21.40
CA GLU A 117 -32.69 29.46 -20.08
C GLU A 117 -33.86 30.08 -19.31
N SER A 118 -34.00 31.41 -19.34
CA SER A 118 -35.09 32.12 -18.67
C SER A 118 -36.48 31.74 -19.21
N VAL A 119 -36.58 31.38 -20.50
CA VAL A 119 -37.83 30.91 -21.12
C VAL A 119 -37.99 29.39 -21.00
N ASN A 120 -36.93 28.62 -21.20
CA ASN A 120 -37.01 27.17 -21.27
C ASN A 120 -37.12 26.52 -19.88
N THR A 121 -36.44 27.05 -18.85
CA THR A 121 -36.52 26.54 -17.48
C THR A 121 -37.94 26.55 -16.92
N PRO A 122 -38.69 27.68 -16.92
CA PRO A 122 -40.06 27.67 -16.41
C PRO A 122 -40.99 26.81 -17.28
N ARG A 123 -40.80 26.79 -18.61
CA ARG A 123 -41.58 25.94 -19.51
C ARG A 123 -41.36 24.45 -19.23
N SER A 124 -40.11 24.03 -19.06
CA SER A 124 -39.74 22.66 -18.72
C SER A 124 -40.29 22.27 -17.35
N ARG A 125 -40.14 23.14 -16.34
CA ARG A 125 -40.71 22.92 -15.00
C ARG A 125 -42.23 22.81 -15.03
N ALA A 126 -42.92 23.67 -15.80
CA ALA A 126 -44.37 23.62 -15.92
C ALA A 126 -44.85 22.34 -16.62
N ALA A 127 -44.15 21.89 -17.67
CA ALA A 127 -44.46 20.64 -18.36
C ALA A 127 -44.24 19.42 -17.45
N GLU A 128 -43.15 19.39 -16.69
CA GLU A 128 -42.85 18.33 -15.72
C GLU A 128 -43.88 18.32 -14.59
N ALA A 129 -44.22 19.48 -14.03
CA ALA A 129 -45.25 19.61 -13.01
C ALA A 129 -46.61 19.14 -13.52
N GLN A 130 -46.98 19.49 -14.76
CA GLN A 130 -48.21 19.01 -15.39
C GLN A 130 -48.22 17.48 -15.50
N ASN A 131 -47.09 16.88 -15.90
CA ASN A 131 -46.98 15.42 -16.02
C ASN A 131 -47.10 14.73 -14.65
N LEU A 132 -46.41 15.25 -13.63
CA LEU A 132 -46.49 14.75 -12.26
C LEU A 132 -47.88 14.90 -11.66
N MET A 133 -48.56 16.04 -11.90
CA MET A 133 -49.93 16.28 -11.44
C MET A 133 -50.93 15.32 -12.12
N LYS A 134 -50.74 15.03 -13.41
CA LYS A 134 -51.57 14.06 -14.14
C LYS A 134 -51.43 12.67 -13.52
N HIS A 135 -50.21 12.20 -13.31
CA HIS A 135 -49.96 10.91 -12.64
C HIS A 135 -50.45 10.91 -11.19
N PHE A 136 -50.30 12.01 -10.45
CA PHE A 136 -50.83 12.12 -9.08
C PHE A 136 -52.35 12.03 -9.03
N ALA A 137 -53.06 12.69 -9.96
CA ALA A 137 -54.51 12.61 -10.08
C ALA A 137 -54.98 11.18 -10.37
N GLU A 138 -54.24 10.45 -11.22
CA GLU A 138 -54.47 9.03 -11.51
C GLU A 138 -54.34 8.13 -10.26
N PHE A 139 -53.51 8.50 -9.26
CA PHE A 139 -53.40 7.76 -7.99
C PHE A 139 -54.51 8.07 -6.97
N ILE A 140 -55.19 9.21 -7.12
CA ILE A 140 -56.32 9.63 -6.26
C ILE A 140 -57.61 8.92 -6.69
N ASP A 141 -57.91 8.88 -7.99
CA ASP A 141 -59.08 8.19 -8.50
C ASP A 141 -58.93 6.67 -8.38
N SER A 142 -59.94 6.01 -7.81
CA SER A 142 -59.83 4.65 -7.29
C SER A 142 -60.26 3.54 -8.27
N ASP A 143 -60.46 3.84 -9.56
CA ASP A 143 -60.85 2.85 -10.56
C ASP A 143 -59.63 2.19 -11.21
N LEU A 144 -59.26 1.07 -10.58
CA LEU A 144 -58.14 0.16 -10.82
C LEU A 144 -58.13 -0.57 -12.19
N THR A 145 -58.77 -0.07 -13.24
CA THR A 145 -58.86 -0.79 -14.54
C THR A 145 -58.18 -0.09 -15.72
N ALA A 146 -57.65 1.12 -15.53
CA ALA A 146 -56.94 1.86 -16.58
C ALA A 146 -55.45 2.06 -16.25
N TYR A 147 -54.78 1.01 -15.75
CA TYR A 147 -53.31 0.94 -15.66
C TYR A 147 -52.70 0.84 -17.07
N ASN A 148 -52.88 1.87 -17.90
CA ASN A 148 -52.39 1.88 -19.28
C ASN A 148 -51.13 2.74 -19.40
N GLY A 149 -49.98 2.05 -19.44
CA GLY A 149 -48.98 2.33 -20.47
C GLY A 149 -47.55 2.64 -20.02
N LEU A 150 -47.30 2.95 -18.74
CA LEU A 150 -45.96 3.42 -18.33
C LEU A 150 -45.44 2.79 -17.03
N LEU A 151 -46.26 2.70 -15.99
CA LEU A 151 -45.86 2.14 -14.68
C LEU A 151 -45.86 0.60 -14.63
N GLN A 152 -46.31 -0.07 -15.69
CA GLN A 152 -46.44 -1.53 -15.77
C GLN A 152 -45.67 -2.13 -16.95
N ASP A 153 -45.14 -1.30 -17.85
CA ASP A 153 -44.37 -1.76 -19.00
C ASP A 153 -42.92 -2.01 -18.58
N PRO A 154 -42.43 -3.27 -18.58
CA PRO A 154 -41.05 -3.57 -18.23
C PRO A 154 -40.04 -2.87 -19.16
N ALA A 155 -40.45 -2.45 -20.37
CA ALA A 155 -39.59 -1.69 -21.29
C ALA A 155 -39.39 -0.21 -20.88
N LYS A 156 -40.23 0.34 -19.99
CA LYS A 156 -40.17 1.74 -19.53
C LYS A 156 -39.90 1.87 -18.04
N LEU A 157 -39.33 0.85 -17.42
CA LEU A 157 -39.07 0.81 -15.99
C LEU A 157 -38.25 2.04 -15.51
N HIS A 158 -37.30 2.50 -16.32
CA HIS A 158 -36.46 3.66 -16.06
C HIS A 158 -37.25 4.99 -16.02
N GLU A 159 -38.16 5.20 -16.97
CA GLU A 159 -39.04 6.39 -17.00
C GLU A 159 -40.05 6.35 -15.85
N ALA A 160 -40.62 5.17 -15.58
CA ALA A 160 -41.51 4.94 -14.45
C ALA A 160 -40.82 5.20 -13.10
N ALA A 161 -39.54 4.85 -12.98
CA ALA A 161 -38.74 5.07 -11.79
C ALA A 161 -38.49 6.56 -11.51
N ASP A 162 -38.16 7.36 -12.51
CA ASP A 162 -37.99 8.81 -12.34
C ASP A 162 -39.30 9.48 -11.90
N ILE A 163 -40.42 9.12 -12.54
CA ILE A 163 -41.75 9.65 -12.21
C ILE A 163 -42.17 9.25 -10.79
N ILE A 164 -42.05 7.97 -10.40
CA ILE A 164 -42.47 7.51 -9.07
C ILE A 164 -41.59 8.08 -7.95
N GLN A 165 -40.30 8.31 -8.21
CA GLN A 165 -39.38 8.91 -7.24
C GLN A 165 -39.80 10.35 -6.93
N LYS A 166 -40.03 11.16 -7.97
CA LYS A 166 -40.49 12.55 -7.83
C LYS A 166 -41.86 12.62 -7.17
N LEU A 167 -42.77 11.72 -7.56
CA LEU A 167 -44.10 11.62 -6.98
C LEU A 167 -44.05 11.23 -5.49
N HIS A 168 -43.14 10.34 -5.10
CA HIS A 168 -42.96 9.93 -3.71
C HIS A 168 -42.45 11.07 -2.83
N LEU A 169 -41.53 11.91 -3.33
CA LEU A 169 -41.07 13.11 -2.63
C LEU A 169 -42.23 14.10 -2.42
N ILE A 170 -43.01 14.39 -3.46
CA ILE A 170 -44.20 15.26 -3.38
C ILE A 170 -45.22 14.69 -2.38
N ALA A 171 -45.43 13.37 -2.40
CA ALA A 171 -46.36 12.71 -1.51
C ALA A 171 -45.96 12.78 -0.02
N GLN A 172 -44.69 13.00 0.30
CA GLN A 172 -44.21 13.20 1.68
C GLN A 172 -44.47 14.61 2.20
N GLU A 173 -44.54 15.61 1.32
CA GLU A 173 -44.79 17.03 1.66
C GLU A 173 -46.30 17.36 1.78
N LEU A 174 -47.18 16.44 1.39
CA LEU A 174 -48.64 16.65 1.47
C LEU A 174 -49.16 16.53 2.91
N PRO A 175 -50.14 17.36 3.31
CA PRO A 175 -50.73 17.32 4.65
C PRO A 175 -51.45 15.99 4.90
N ALA A 176 -51.21 15.41 6.09
CA ALA A 176 -51.81 14.15 6.52
C ALA A 176 -53.35 14.28 6.65
N GLY A 177 -54.09 13.33 6.07
CA GLY A 177 -55.56 13.28 6.15
C GLY A 177 -56.24 12.86 4.85
N LYS A 178 -56.45 13.79 3.91
CA LYS A 178 -57.22 13.53 2.68
C LYS A 178 -56.48 12.68 1.64
N PHE A 179 -55.14 12.73 1.63
CA PHE A 179 -54.30 12.08 0.62
C PHE A 179 -53.59 10.82 1.13
N GLU A 180 -53.94 10.32 2.31
CA GLU A 180 -53.23 9.19 2.94
C GLU A 180 -53.31 7.91 2.10
N LYS A 181 -54.47 7.65 1.46
CA LYS A 181 -54.64 6.52 0.55
C LYS A 181 -53.75 6.63 -0.70
N ALA A 182 -53.65 7.81 -1.28
CA ALA A 182 -52.78 8.06 -2.43
C ALA A 182 -51.31 7.92 -2.03
N ARG A 183 -50.92 8.45 -0.86
CA ARG A 183 -49.57 8.31 -0.30
C ARG A 183 -49.17 6.85 -0.09
N GLN A 184 -50.07 6.03 0.48
CA GLN A 184 -49.82 4.59 0.66
C GLN A 184 -49.67 3.86 -0.69
N ARG A 185 -50.52 4.16 -1.68
CA ARG A 185 -50.41 3.57 -3.02
C ARG A 185 -49.10 3.96 -3.72
N ILE A 186 -48.69 5.23 -3.62
CA ILE A 186 -47.42 5.71 -4.18
C ILE A 186 -46.24 5.05 -3.49
N ALA A 187 -46.27 4.88 -2.16
CA ALA A 187 -45.23 4.17 -1.42
C ALA A 187 -45.15 2.69 -1.77
N GLN A 188 -46.29 2.03 -1.97
CA GLN A 188 -46.35 0.64 -2.43
C GLN A 188 -45.75 0.51 -3.83
N LYS A 189 -46.14 1.36 -4.78
CA LYS A 189 -45.59 1.36 -6.15
C LYS A 189 -44.11 1.72 -6.20
N TYR A 190 -43.66 2.63 -5.34
CA TYR A 190 -42.24 2.94 -5.16
C TYR A 190 -41.45 1.69 -4.76
N THR A 191 -41.98 0.88 -3.82
CA THR A 191 -41.31 -0.35 -3.34
C THR A 191 -41.35 -1.46 -4.40
N GLU A 192 -42.44 -1.58 -5.15
CA GLU A 192 -42.57 -2.51 -6.29
C GLU A 192 -41.56 -2.18 -7.40
N ILE A 193 -41.47 -0.91 -7.82
CA ILE A 193 -40.52 -0.46 -8.84
C ILE A 193 -39.08 -0.61 -8.36
N GLU A 194 -38.79 -0.28 -7.10
CA GLU A 194 -37.48 -0.50 -6.50
C GLU A 194 -37.07 -1.98 -6.54
N THR A 195 -37.99 -2.90 -6.20
CA THR A 195 -37.73 -4.34 -6.25
C THR A 195 -37.54 -4.82 -7.70
N ALA A 196 -38.33 -4.29 -8.64
CA ALA A 196 -38.21 -4.61 -10.07
C ALA A 196 -36.87 -4.12 -10.66
N LEU A 197 -36.43 -2.89 -10.31
CA LEU A 197 -35.14 -2.34 -10.73
C LEU A 197 -33.97 -3.17 -10.18
N ILE A 198 -34.04 -3.61 -8.91
CA ILE A 198 -33.03 -4.50 -8.34
C ILE A 198 -33.00 -5.84 -9.09
N ALA A 199 -34.16 -6.42 -9.42
CA ALA A 199 -34.23 -7.66 -10.19
C ALA A 199 -33.69 -7.49 -11.62
N GLU A 200 -33.97 -6.35 -12.27
CA GLU A 200 -33.43 -6.02 -13.58
C GLU A 200 -31.91 -5.84 -13.53
N PHE A 201 -31.38 -5.18 -12.49
CA PHE A 201 -29.95 -5.04 -12.27
C PHE A 201 -29.26 -6.41 -12.15
N LEU A 202 -29.86 -7.35 -11.41
CA LEU A 202 -29.32 -8.70 -11.25
C LEU A 202 -29.36 -9.50 -12.54
N ARG A 203 -30.44 -9.37 -13.32
CA ARG A 203 -30.54 -9.99 -14.65
C ARG A 203 -29.46 -9.45 -15.58
N ALA A 204 -29.30 -8.13 -15.65
CA ALA A 204 -28.25 -7.48 -16.45
C ALA A 204 -26.85 -7.91 -16.01
N HIS A 205 -26.63 -8.10 -14.69
CA HIS A 205 -25.38 -8.64 -14.16
C HIS A 205 -25.11 -10.07 -14.61
N HIS A 206 -26.13 -10.95 -14.63
CA HIS A 206 -26.00 -12.32 -15.14
C HIS A 206 -25.76 -12.38 -16.64
N GLU A 207 -26.37 -11.48 -17.41
CA GLU A 207 -26.22 -11.38 -18.87
C GLU A 207 -24.91 -10.67 -19.29
N GLY A 208 -24.25 -9.99 -18.34
CA GLY A 208 -23.00 -9.24 -18.58
C GLY A 208 -23.21 -7.89 -19.27
N ASP A 209 -24.44 -7.39 -19.32
CA ASP A 209 -24.76 -6.11 -19.95
C ASP A 209 -24.45 -4.93 -19.02
N LYS A 210 -23.27 -4.35 -19.22
CA LYS A 210 -22.79 -3.23 -18.41
C LYS A 210 -23.55 -1.92 -18.64
N ALA A 211 -24.14 -1.73 -19.82
CA ALA A 211 -24.81 -0.48 -20.16
C ALA A 211 -26.12 -0.34 -19.37
N THR A 212 -26.94 -1.38 -19.39
CA THR A 212 -28.18 -1.42 -18.61
C THR A 212 -27.90 -1.42 -17.10
N MET A 213 -26.86 -2.13 -16.62
CA MET A 213 -26.45 -2.04 -15.22
C MET A 213 -26.14 -0.60 -14.78
N LYS A 214 -25.43 0.17 -15.61
CA LYS A 214 -25.08 1.56 -15.30
C LYS A 214 -26.30 2.47 -15.27
N GLU A 215 -27.20 2.32 -16.23
CA GLU A 215 -28.45 3.09 -16.28
C GLU A 215 -29.32 2.80 -15.04
N VAL A 216 -29.53 1.52 -14.73
CA VAL A 216 -30.29 1.09 -13.55
C VAL A 216 -29.63 1.57 -12.25
N ALA A 217 -28.31 1.46 -12.11
CA ALA A 217 -27.58 1.93 -10.92
C ALA A 217 -27.68 3.45 -10.74
N THR A 218 -27.65 4.21 -11.85
CA THR A 218 -27.80 5.67 -11.83
C THR A 218 -29.20 6.06 -11.36
N VAL A 219 -30.24 5.40 -11.86
CA VAL A 219 -31.62 5.63 -11.43
C VAL A 219 -31.80 5.22 -9.96
N LEU A 220 -31.34 4.03 -9.58
CA LEU A 220 -31.42 3.52 -8.20
C LEU A 220 -30.64 4.36 -7.18
N SER A 221 -29.61 5.11 -7.59
CA SER A 221 -28.86 5.98 -6.66
C SER A 221 -29.72 7.05 -5.98
N HIS A 222 -30.83 7.45 -6.62
CA HIS A 222 -31.81 8.40 -6.08
C HIS A 222 -32.86 7.73 -5.19
N PHE A 223 -32.83 6.40 -5.07
CA PHE A 223 -33.74 5.60 -4.25
C PHE A 223 -33.11 5.23 -2.90
N LYS A 224 -33.94 5.05 -1.87
CA LYS A 224 -33.48 4.69 -0.53
C LYS A 224 -32.86 3.28 -0.48
N GLY A 225 -33.30 2.36 -1.34
CA GLY A 225 -32.79 0.99 -1.44
C GLY A 225 -31.56 0.82 -2.30
N TYR A 226 -30.88 1.89 -2.71
CA TYR A 226 -29.57 1.81 -3.38
C TYR A 226 -28.57 0.94 -2.59
N SER A 227 -28.57 1.04 -1.26
CA SER A 227 -27.74 0.18 -0.41
C SER A 227 -28.06 -1.30 -0.57
N LYS A 228 -29.35 -1.65 -0.68
CA LYS A 228 -29.83 -3.04 -0.85
C LYS A 228 -29.44 -3.59 -2.23
N CYS A 229 -29.47 -2.74 -3.27
CA CYS A 229 -28.95 -3.08 -4.58
C CYS A 229 -27.45 -3.44 -4.50
N ILE A 230 -26.65 -2.59 -3.83
CA ILE A 230 -25.23 -2.86 -3.60
C ILE A 230 -25.04 -4.16 -2.81
N ASP A 231 -25.80 -4.40 -1.74
CA ASP A 231 -25.70 -5.63 -0.95
C ASP A 231 -25.98 -6.87 -1.81
N THR A 232 -27.04 -6.83 -2.61
CA THR A 232 -27.40 -7.96 -3.48
C THR A 232 -26.39 -8.16 -4.61
N PHE A 233 -25.81 -7.07 -5.13
CA PHE A 233 -24.70 -7.12 -6.08
C PHE A 233 -23.44 -7.76 -5.48
N ILE A 234 -23.09 -7.39 -4.24
CA ILE A 234 -21.96 -7.97 -3.51
C ILE A 234 -22.20 -9.48 -3.34
N ASP A 235 -23.38 -9.87 -2.87
CA ASP A 235 -23.73 -11.28 -2.67
C ASP A 235 -23.64 -12.06 -3.99
N GLN A 236 -24.22 -11.54 -5.07
CA GLN A 236 -24.22 -12.20 -6.38
C GLN A 236 -22.81 -12.30 -6.98
N SER A 237 -21.97 -11.28 -6.78
CA SER A 237 -20.58 -11.28 -7.24
C SER A 237 -19.71 -12.26 -6.46
N GLN A 238 -20.03 -12.49 -5.18
CA GLN A 238 -19.34 -13.47 -4.33
C GLN A 238 -19.85 -14.91 -4.54
N MET A 239 -21.07 -15.10 -5.04
CA MET A 239 -21.64 -16.41 -5.32
C MET A 239 -20.80 -17.16 -6.37
N GLY A 240 -20.19 -18.27 -5.94
CA GLY A 240 -19.33 -19.11 -6.78
C GLY A 240 -17.84 -18.75 -6.79
N ALA A 241 -17.44 -17.65 -6.13
CA ALA A 241 -16.03 -17.22 -6.11
C ALA A 241 -15.15 -18.02 -5.13
N PHE A 242 -15.73 -18.60 -4.07
CA PHE A 242 -14.98 -19.23 -2.97
C PHE A 242 -15.07 -20.77 -2.94
N LEU A 243 -15.15 -21.41 -4.13
CA LEU A 243 -15.28 -22.87 -4.25
C LEU A 243 -13.97 -23.63 -3.98
N HIS A 244 -12.81 -22.96 -3.98
CA HIS A 244 -11.51 -23.60 -3.83
C HIS A 244 -10.94 -23.51 -2.41
N LYS A 245 -10.05 -24.47 -2.10
CA LYS A 245 -9.38 -24.63 -0.80
C LYS A 245 -8.44 -23.47 -0.42
N GLU A 246 -8.08 -22.62 -1.39
CA GLU A 246 -7.19 -21.46 -1.22
C GLU A 246 -7.93 -20.12 -1.40
N MET A 247 -8.87 -19.83 -0.50
CA MET A 247 -9.69 -18.60 -0.54
C MET A 247 -8.86 -17.31 -0.73
N PHE A 248 -7.67 -17.23 -0.15
CA PHE A 248 -6.80 -16.04 -0.27
C PHE A 248 -6.33 -15.76 -1.72
N SER A 249 -6.16 -16.80 -2.55
CA SER A 249 -5.76 -16.64 -3.95
C SER A 249 -6.89 -16.13 -4.82
N ASP A 250 -8.14 -16.41 -4.45
CA ASP A 250 -9.33 -16.06 -5.25
C ASP A 250 -9.85 -14.64 -4.92
N ILE A 251 -9.53 -14.10 -3.73
CA ILE A 251 -10.00 -12.77 -3.31
C ILE A 251 -9.42 -11.65 -4.18
N VAL A 252 -8.12 -11.67 -4.49
CA VAL A 252 -7.49 -10.58 -5.27
C VAL A 252 -8.04 -10.51 -6.70
N PRO A 253 -8.09 -11.62 -7.47
CA PRO A 253 -8.68 -11.60 -8.82
C PRO A 253 -10.17 -11.24 -8.82
N LEU A 254 -10.92 -11.67 -7.80
CA LEU A 254 -12.32 -11.27 -7.64
C LEU A 254 -12.44 -9.76 -7.44
N CYS A 255 -11.63 -9.18 -6.55
CA CYS A 255 -11.58 -7.74 -6.33
C CYS A 255 -11.17 -6.97 -7.60
N GLU A 256 -10.21 -7.47 -8.40
CA GLU A 256 -9.82 -6.83 -9.68
C GLU A 256 -10.97 -6.80 -10.69
N ARG A 257 -11.67 -7.92 -10.86
CA ARG A 257 -12.82 -7.99 -11.78
C ARG A 257 -13.97 -7.11 -11.31
N SER A 258 -14.25 -7.16 -10.01
CA SER A 258 -15.30 -6.34 -9.40
C SER A 258 -14.97 -4.85 -9.44
N ASP A 259 -13.72 -4.45 -9.26
CA ASP A 259 -13.29 -3.04 -9.33
C ASP A 259 -13.54 -2.45 -10.72
N GLN A 260 -13.19 -3.19 -11.79
CA GLN A 260 -13.47 -2.77 -13.17
C GLN A 260 -14.98 -2.59 -13.40
N LEU A 261 -15.78 -3.56 -12.97
CA LEU A 261 -17.23 -3.50 -13.14
C LEU A 261 -17.85 -2.39 -12.29
N ILE A 262 -17.37 -2.19 -11.05
CA ILE A 262 -17.85 -1.15 -10.15
C ILE A 262 -17.54 0.25 -10.71
N ALA A 263 -16.34 0.44 -11.27
CA ALA A 263 -15.93 1.70 -11.89
C ALA A 263 -16.75 2.06 -13.13
N GLU A 264 -17.20 1.06 -13.90
CA GLU A 264 -18.03 1.29 -15.09
C GLU A 264 -19.51 1.53 -14.76
N VAL A 265 -20.02 0.86 -13.72
CA VAL A 265 -21.47 0.80 -13.41
C VAL A 265 -21.92 1.84 -12.39
N PHE A 266 -21.13 2.14 -11.35
CA PHE A 266 -21.59 2.97 -10.23
C PHE A 266 -21.01 4.39 -10.25
N THR A 267 -21.81 5.37 -9.84
CA THR A 267 -21.41 6.79 -9.75
C THR A 267 -20.41 7.05 -8.62
N SER A 268 -20.39 6.20 -7.59
CA SER A 268 -19.48 6.29 -6.43
C SER A 268 -18.68 4.98 -6.24
N PRO A 269 -17.68 4.69 -7.11
CA PRO A 269 -16.95 3.42 -7.09
C PRO A 269 -16.26 3.12 -5.77
N GLU A 270 -15.66 4.13 -5.14
CA GLU A 270 -14.84 3.97 -3.93
C GLU A 270 -15.65 3.48 -2.73
N GLN A 271 -16.89 3.97 -2.57
CA GLN A 271 -17.77 3.58 -1.48
C GLN A 271 -18.29 2.15 -1.67
N VAL A 272 -18.63 1.79 -2.91
CA VAL A 272 -19.09 0.44 -3.26
C VAL A 272 -17.97 -0.56 -3.05
N MET A 273 -16.75 -0.23 -3.50
CA MET A 273 -15.57 -1.09 -3.32
C MET A 273 -15.21 -1.25 -1.83
N GLY A 274 -15.27 -0.18 -1.03
CA GLY A 274 -15.08 -0.27 0.42
C GLY A 274 -16.10 -1.19 1.10
N LYS A 275 -17.38 -1.12 0.69
CA LYS A 275 -18.45 -1.99 1.21
C LYS A 275 -18.27 -3.45 0.76
N PHE A 276 -17.86 -3.67 -0.49
CA PHE A 276 -17.55 -4.99 -1.05
C PHE A 276 -16.44 -5.69 -0.25
N VAL A 277 -15.33 -4.98 0.01
CA VAL A 277 -14.19 -5.51 0.77
C VAL A 277 -14.55 -5.73 2.23
N SER A 278 -15.32 -4.83 2.85
CA SER A 278 -15.82 -5.02 4.21
C SER A 278 -16.67 -6.30 4.34
N ASN A 279 -17.52 -6.58 3.34
CA ASN A 279 -18.34 -7.79 3.33
C ASN A 279 -17.46 -9.05 3.19
N ILE A 280 -16.45 -9.05 2.31
CA ILE A 280 -15.49 -10.16 2.20
C ILE A 280 -14.77 -10.41 3.54
N TYR A 281 -14.29 -9.35 4.19
CA TYR A 281 -13.55 -9.46 5.46
C TYR A 281 -14.45 -9.97 6.60
N ASN A 282 -15.60 -9.33 6.84
CA ASN A 282 -16.46 -9.64 7.98
C ASN A 282 -17.38 -10.85 7.75
N GLY A 283 -17.63 -11.23 6.50
CA GLY A 283 -18.38 -12.42 6.14
C GLY A 283 -17.45 -13.61 5.93
N LYS A 284 -17.01 -13.80 4.69
CA LYS A 284 -16.32 -15.04 4.25
C LYS A 284 -14.97 -15.25 4.92
N LEU A 285 -14.14 -14.21 5.05
CA LEU A 285 -12.82 -14.34 5.64
C LEU A 285 -12.90 -14.60 7.14
N GLN A 286 -13.80 -13.91 7.85
CA GLN A 286 -14.04 -14.14 9.27
C GLN A 286 -14.57 -15.55 9.56
N GLU A 287 -15.53 -16.05 8.77
CA GLU A 287 -16.02 -17.43 8.87
C GLU A 287 -14.91 -18.45 8.64
N TYR A 288 -14.07 -18.24 7.63
CA TYR A 288 -12.93 -19.11 7.32
C TYR A 288 -11.90 -19.13 8.46
N ILE A 289 -11.51 -17.96 8.97
CA ILE A 289 -10.59 -17.84 10.11
C ILE A 289 -11.16 -18.56 11.33
N GLN A 290 -12.46 -18.36 11.62
CA GLN A 290 -13.11 -19.00 12.76
C GLN A 290 -13.17 -20.52 12.62
N SER A 291 -13.41 -21.04 11.40
CA SER A 291 -13.38 -22.47 11.11
C SER A 291 -11.99 -23.06 11.30
N MET A 292 -10.94 -22.41 10.78
CA MET A 292 -9.55 -22.87 10.88
C MET A 292 -8.96 -22.74 12.30
N LEU A 293 -9.46 -21.80 13.10
CA LEU A 293 -9.01 -21.53 14.47
C LEU A 293 -9.91 -22.17 15.54
N SER A 294 -10.87 -23.01 15.15
CA SER A 294 -11.80 -23.68 16.06
C SER A 294 -11.13 -24.76 16.94
N ASP A 295 -10.01 -25.34 16.49
CA ASP A 295 -9.21 -26.35 17.20
C ASP A 295 -8.30 -25.77 18.31
N ARG A 296 -8.79 -24.78 19.06
CA ARG A 296 -8.04 -24.08 20.12
C ARG A 296 -7.50 -25.01 21.22
N ASN A 297 -8.17 -26.14 21.47
CA ASN A 297 -7.91 -27.00 22.63
C ASN A 297 -7.09 -28.26 22.31
N ASN A 298 -6.92 -28.63 21.03
CA ASN A 298 -6.32 -29.91 20.67
C ASN A 298 -4.80 -29.81 20.44
N ASP A 299 -4.34 -28.70 19.83
CA ASP A 299 -2.91 -28.44 19.61
C ASP A 299 -2.60 -26.92 19.63
N PRO A 300 -2.13 -26.38 20.76
CA PRO A 300 -1.80 -24.96 20.88
C PRO A 300 -0.64 -24.53 19.95
N GLU A 301 0.28 -25.44 19.59
CA GLU A 301 1.38 -25.14 18.67
C GLU A 301 0.85 -24.91 17.24
N LYS A 302 -0.01 -25.81 16.78
CA LYS A 302 -0.68 -25.71 15.48
C LYS A 302 -1.63 -24.53 15.42
N TYR A 303 -2.32 -24.20 16.51
CA TYR A 303 -3.16 -23.01 16.61
C TYR A 303 -2.35 -21.72 16.47
N LEU A 304 -1.24 -21.58 17.20
CA LEU A 304 -0.39 -20.38 17.13
C LEU A 304 0.30 -20.23 15.77
N LYS A 305 0.75 -21.34 15.16
CA LYS A 305 1.30 -21.36 13.80
C LYS A 305 0.24 -20.97 12.76
N SER A 306 -0.95 -21.55 12.84
CA SER A 306 -2.07 -21.23 11.94
C SER A 306 -2.53 -19.78 12.10
N LEU A 307 -2.63 -19.26 13.32
CA LEU A 307 -2.98 -17.87 13.59
C LEU A 307 -1.96 -16.90 12.96
N TYR A 308 -0.67 -17.18 13.15
CA TYR A 308 0.40 -16.40 12.56
C TYR A 308 0.36 -16.43 11.03
N GLU A 309 0.21 -17.62 10.44
CA GLU A 309 0.14 -17.79 8.99
C GLU A 309 -1.07 -17.08 8.38
N LEU A 310 -2.26 -17.26 8.99
CA LEU A 310 -3.49 -16.59 8.55
C LEU A 310 -3.37 -15.08 8.69
N TYR A 311 -2.83 -14.56 9.81
CA TYR A 311 -2.64 -13.13 9.99
C TYR A 311 -1.65 -12.55 8.98
N SER A 312 -0.54 -13.24 8.73
CA SER A 312 0.46 -12.85 7.72
C SER A 312 -0.14 -12.85 6.30
N LYS A 313 -0.90 -13.90 5.94
CA LYS A 313 -1.61 -13.98 4.66
C LYS A 313 -2.65 -12.89 4.52
N THR A 314 -3.43 -12.58 5.56
CA THR A 314 -4.38 -11.46 5.55
C THR A 314 -3.69 -10.11 5.44
N LEU A 315 -2.50 -9.94 6.06
CA LEU A 315 -1.74 -8.70 5.94
C LEU A 315 -1.18 -8.52 4.52
N GLN A 316 -0.70 -9.60 3.90
CA GLN A 316 -0.29 -9.60 2.50
C GLN A 316 -1.48 -9.27 1.59
N LEU A 317 -2.62 -9.94 1.79
CA LEU A 317 -3.87 -9.64 1.08
C LEU A 317 -4.27 -8.16 1.25
N SER A 318 -4.20 -7.63 2.47
CA SER A 318 -4.48 -6.21 2.75
C SER A 318 -3.56 -5.27 1.97
N ASN A 319 -2.28 -5.60 1.84
CA ASN A 319 -1.34 -4.82 1.02
C ASN A 319 -1.67 -4.94 -0.48
N ASP A 320 -2.00 -6.14 -0.95
CA ASP A 320 -2.39 -6.38 -2.35
C ASP A 320 -3.70 -5.67 -2.71
N LEU A 321 -4.61 -5.53 -1.74
CA LEU A 321 -5.86 -4.79 -1.87
C LEU A 321 -5.66 -3.27 -1.72
N ALA A 322 -4.59 -2.80 -1.08
CA ALA A 322 -4.33 -1.36 -0.93
C ALA A 322 -4.14 -0.61 -2.25
N LYS A 323 -3.95 -1.32 -3.37
CA LYS A 323 -3.90 -0.75 -4.73
C LYS A 323 -5.26 -0.20 -5.21
N PHE A 324 -6.38 -0.69 -4.67
CA PHE A 324 -7.70 -0.22 -5.05
C PHE A 324 -8.10 1.02 -4.26
N LYS A 325 -8.80 1.96 -4.90
CA LYS A 325 -9.31 3.17 -4.24
C LYS A 325 -10.57 2.82 -3.46
N MET A 326 -10.44 2.62 -2.15
CA MET A 326 -11.55 2.22 -1.25
C MET A 326 -12.05 3.37 -0.36
N GLY A 327 -11.83 4.62 -0.80
CA GLY A 327 -12.17 5.84 -0.06
C GLY A 327 -10.98 6.43 0.70
N ASN A 328 -11.26 7.42 1.55
CA ASN A 328 -10.25 8.31 2.13
C ASN A 328 -9.49 7.79 3.38
N ASP A 329 -9.79 6.59 3.89
CA ASP A 329 -9.13 6.07 5.10
C ASP A 329 -8.01 5.05 4.77
N PRO A 330 -6.72 5.45 4.77
CA PRO A 330 -5.60 4.55 4.53
C PRO A 330 -5.43 3.49 5.64
N ALA A 331 -6.11 3.65 6.78
CA ALA A 331 -6.14 2.68 7.86
C ALA A 331 -7.34 1.72 7.80
N PHE A 332 -8.23 1.84 6.82
CA PHE A 332 -9.45 1.02 6.69
C PHE A 332 -9.15 -0.48 6.70
N LEU A 333 -8.27 -0.93 5.80
CA LEU A 333 -7.91 -2.36 5.70
C LEU A 333 -7.20 -2.87 6.95
N LYS A 334 -6.39 -2.02 7.60
CA LYS A 334 -5.74 -2.35 8.88
C LYS A 334 -6.76 -2.49 10.01
N LYS A 335 -7.81 -1.65 10.04
CA LYS A 335 -8.91 -1.75 11.01
C LYS A 335 -9.73 -3.02 10.78
N LEU A 336 -10.10 -3.32 9.53
CA LEU A 336 -10.81 -4.56 9.18
C LEU A 336 -10.01 -5.81 9.57
N THR A 337 -8.72 -5.85 9.24
CA THR A 337 -7.84 -6.96 9.63
C THR A 337 -7.79 -7.12 11.15
N ARG A 338 -7.69 -6.04 11.92
CA ARG A 338 -7.74 -6.15 13.39
C ARG A 338 -9.10 -6.60 13.91
N GLN A 339 -10.18 -6.17 13.28
CA GLN A 339 -11.54 -6.50 13.69
C GLN A 339 -11.81 -8.01 13.56
N ILE A 340 -11.47 -8.62 12.42
CA ILE A 340 -11.70 -10.06 12.19
C ILE A 340 -10.87 -10.95 13.13
N PHE A 341 -9.68 -10.49 13.55
CA PHE A 341 -8.79 -11.23 14.45
C PHE A 341 -8.95 -10.84 15.93
N SER A 342 -9.72 -9.81 16.27
CA SER A 342 -9.86 -9.26 17.64
C SER A 342 -10.10 -10.34 18.71
N LYS A 343 -11.03 -11.26 18.44
CA LYS A 343 -11.38 -12.40 19.29
C LYS A 343 -10.22 -13.36 19.60
N HIS A 344 -9.21 -13.42 18.73
CA HIS A 344 -8.03 -14.28 18.87
C HIS A 344 -6.79 -13.52 19.35
N LEU A 345 -6.67 -12.22 19.04
CA LEU A 345 -5.56 -11.36 19.47
C LEU A 345 -5.63 -11.01 20.95
N ASP A 346 -6.82 -10.80 21.51
CA ASP A 346 -6.96 -10.45 22.93
C ASP A 346 -6.48 -11.56 23.88
N PRO A 347 -6.80 -12.87 23.67
CA PRO A 347 -6.24 -13.95 24.48
C PRO A 347 -4.86 -14.45 24.03
N TYR A 348 -4.30 -13.95 22.92
CA TYR A 348 -3.08 -14.48 22.29
C TYR A 348 -1.90 -14.58 23.25
N LEU A 349 -1.60 -13.52 24.00
CA LEU A 349 -0.44 -13.47 24.89
C LEU A 349 -0.51 -14.51 26.01
N SER A 350 -1.71 -14.73 26.56
CA SER A 350 -1.94 -15.73 27.61
C SER A 350 -1.69 -17.14 27.08
N ILE A 351 -2.18 -17.42 25.87
CA ILE A 351 -2.00 -18.71 25.20
C ILE A 351 -0.52 -18.95 24.85
N GLU A 352 0.16 -17.95 24.26
CA GLU A 352 1.58 -18.04 23.91
C GLU A 352 2.46 -18.24 25.16
N THR A 353 2.20 -17.51 26.24
CA THR A 353 2.93 -17.63 27.51
C THR A 353 2.75 -19.00 28.16
N HIS A 354 1.52 -19.53 28.15
CA HIS A 354 1.23 -20.85 28.70
C HIS A 354 1.87 -21.96 27.85
N TYR A 355 1.72 -21.88 26.53
CA TYR A 355 2.36 -22.80 25.59
C TYR A 355 3.89 -22.82 25.76
N LEU A 356 4.52 -21.66 25.85
CA LEU A 356 5.97 -21.55 25.98
C LEU A 356 6.48 -22.16 27.29
N LYS A 357 5.78 -21.92 28.41
CA LYS A 357 6.09 -22.54 29.70
C LYS A 357 5.95 -24.06 29.68
N ASP A 358 4.86 -24.57 29.09
CA ASP A 358 4.62 -26.01 29.00
C ASP A 358 5.63 -26.70 28.08
N LYS A 359 5.98 -26.07 26.95
CA LYS A 359 7.00 -26.58 26.02
C LYS A 359 8.38 -26.60 26.66
N PHE A 360 8.77 -25.53 27.35
CA PHE A 360 10.06 -25.46 28.05
C PHE A 360 10.15 -26.49 29.17
N THR A 361 9.09 -26.66 29.95
CA THR A 361 9.00 -27.70 30.99
C THR A 361 9.12 -29.10 30.37
N THR A 362 8.47 -29.35 29.24
CA THR A 362 8.53 -30.64 28.54
C THR A 362 9.94 -30.94 28.00
N VAL A 363 10.60 -29.96 27.41
CA VAL A 363 11.97 -30.10 26.89
C VAL A 363 12.96 -30.35 28.02
N LEU A 364 12.84 -29.61 29.12
CA LEU A 364 13.69 -29.80 30.31
C LEU A 364 13.43 -31.17 30.95
N ASN A 365 12.17 -31.57 31.17
CA ASN A 365 11.85 -32.87 31.74
C ASN A 365 12.37 -34.02 30.87
N ARG A 366 12.16 -33.96 29.54
CA ARG A 366 12.71 -34.96 28.61
C ARG A 366 14.24 -35.07 28.69
N TYR A 367 14.93 -33.95 28.87
CA TYR A 367 16.38 -33.94 29.04
C TYR A 367 16.81 -34.57 30.36
N TYR A 368 16.22 -34.15 31.48
CA TYR A 368 16.56 -34.70 32.80
C TYR A 368 16.16 -36.18 32.95
N ASP A 369 15.04 -36.60 32.38
CA ASP A 369 14.61 -38.00 32.31
C ASP A 369 15.59 -38.84 31.49
N SER A 370 16.10 -38.33 30.36
CA SER A 370 17.12 -39.02 29.55
C SER A 370 18.45 -39.21 30.30
N LYS A 371 18.70 -38.37 31.31
CA LYS A 371 19.84 -38.45 32.21
C LYS A 371 19.54 -39.22 33.50
N ASN A 372 18.35 -39.82 33.63
CA ASN A 372 17.84 -40.44 34.85
C ASN A 372 17.91 -39.52 36.09
N HIS A 373 17.86 -38.21 35.87
CA HIS A 373 17.98 -37.20 36.92
C HIS A 373 16.61 -36.68 37.28
N HIS A 374 16.19 -36.86 38.54
CA HIS A 374 14.97 -36.25 39.05
C HIS A 374 15.34 -34.91 39.69
N LYS A 375 14.77 -33.80 39.20
CA LYS A 375 15.00 -32.47 39.77
C LYS A 375 14.75 -32.49 41.27
N ARG A 376 15.81 -32.40 42.08
CA ARG A 376 15.68 -32.20 43.53
C ARG A 376 15.36 -30.73 43.78
N GLN A 377 14.29 -30.47 44.52
CA GLN A 377 13.98 -29.13 45.02
C GLN A 377 15.07 -28.73 46.03
N PHE A 378 16.07 -27.99 45.57
CA PHE A 378 17.05 -27.41 46.48
C PHE A 378 16.35 -26.30 47.28
N GLN A 379 15.92 -26.63 48.51
CA GLN A 379 15.67 -25.64 49.54
C GLN A 379 16.99 -24.90 49.79
N PHE A 380 17.12 -23.71 49.21
CA PHE A 380 18.25 -22.80 49.43
C PHE A 380 18.21 -22.29 50.88
N GLY A 381 18.70 -23.12 51.80
CA GLY A 381 19.04 -22.75 53.16
C GLY A 381 20.56 -22.90 53.33
N GLY A 382 21.25 -21.81 53.69
CA GLY A 382 22.72 -21.69 53.74
C GLY A 382 23.48 -22.71 54.61
N ILE A 383 22.79 -23.64 55.25
CA ILE A 383 23.37 -24.75 56.03
C ILE A 383 23.82 -25.92 55.13
N HIS A 384 23.24 -26.12 53.94
CA HIS A 384 23.61 -27.24 53.07
C HIS A 384 24.95 -27.02 52.35
N ASP A 385 25.26 -25.79 51.93
CA ASP A 385 26.57 -25.45 51.36
C ASP A 385 27.68 -25.51 52.40
N LEU A 386 27.41 -25.03 53.63
CA LEU A 386 28.36 -25.15 54.73
C LEU A 386 28.65 -26.61 55.08
N ARG A 387 27.62 -27.48 55.01
CA ARG A 387 27.76 -28.91 55.26
C ARG A 387 28.56 -29.62 54.14
N ARG A 388 28.37 -29.23 52.88
CA ARG A 388 29.16 -29.71 51.74
C ARG A 388 30.65 -29.33 51.89
N ASP A 389 30.91 -28.09 52.30
CA ASP A 389 32.27 -27.55 52.44
C ASP A 389 33.00 -28.10 53.68
N LEU A 390 32.26 -28.34 54.78
CA LEU A 390 32.75 -29.06 55.96
C LEU A 390 33.06 -30.53 55.63
N GLN A 391 32.22 -31.20 54.85
CA GLN A 391 32.41 -32.60 54.48
C GLN A 391 33.60 -32.79 53.53
N ALA A 392 33.83 -31.83 52.61
CA ALA A 392 35.03 -31.81 51.76
C ALA A 392 36.33 -31.61 52.56
N LYS A 393 36.32 -30.78 53.60
CA LYS A 393 37.49 -30.53 54.47
C LYS A 393 37.72 -31.62 55.52
N LEU A 394 36.67 -32.30 55.99
CA LEU A 394 36.76 -33.38 56.99
C LEU A 394 36.97 -34.77 56.36
N GLY A 395 36.49 -35.01 55.14
CA GLY A 395 36.70 -36.26 54.40
C GLY A 395 38.16 -36.53 54.02
N ALA A 396 39.00 -35.49 53.97
CA ALA A 396 40.42 -35.63 53.69
C ALA A 396 41.24 -36.21 54.86
N ARG A 397 40.66 -36.40 56.06
CA ARG A 397 41.43 -36.78 57.26
C ARG A 397 40.85 -37.88 58.16
N SER A 398 39.72 -38.52 57.82
CA SER A 398 39.26 -39.68 58.61
C SER A 398 38.34 -40.63 57.83
N ASN A 399 38.64 -41.94 57.94
CA ASN A 399 37.82 -43.06 57.49
C ASN A 399 36.57 -43.22 58.38
N ILE A 400 35.60 -42.32 58.28
CA ILE A 400 34.28 -42.50 58.90
C ILE A 400 33.28 -42.79 57.78
N ASN A 401 32.78 -44.02 57.79
CA ASN A 401 31.81 -44.54 56.84
C ASN A 401 30.42 -43.98 57.20
N ILE A 402 30.02 -42.87 56.56
CA ILE A 402 28.64 -42.37 56.59
C ILE A 402 28.13 -42.36 55.13
N ALA A 403 27.38 -43.39 54.78
CA ALA A 403 26.54 -43.45 53.58
C ALA A 403 25.37 -42.43 53.67
N PRO A 404 24.70 -42.05 52.56
CA PRO A 404 24.85 -42.57 51.22
C PRO A 404 25.82 -41.74 50.37
N THR A 405 26.53 -42.48 49.54
CA THR A 405 27.25 -42.06 48.35
C THR A 405 26.71 -40.77 47.75
N VAL A 406 27.57 -39.76 47.63
CA VAL A 406 27.44 -38.78 46.56
C VAL A 406 27.28 -39.59 45.28
N GLU A 407 26.08 -39.58 44.68
CA GLU A 407 25.86 -40.13 43.35
C GLU A 407 26.79 -39.35 42.42
N ASN A 408 27.98 -39.91 42.17
CA ASN A 408 28.90 -39.41 41.18
C ASN A 408 28.24 -39.65 39.83
N PHE A 409 27.53 -38.65 39.31
CA PHE A 409 27.05 -38.58 37.93
C PHE A 409 28.21 -38.39 36.93
N GLY A 410 29.29 -39.17 37.08
CA GLY A 410 30.34 -39.32 36.07
C GLY A 410 31.04 -38.05 35.59
N GLY A 411 30.99 -36.93 36.31
CA GLY A 411 31.52 -35.64 35.82
C GLY A 411 30.72 -35.06 34.66
N GLU A 412 29.48 -35.51 34.44
CA GLU A 412 28.58 -34.88 33.47
C GLU A 412 28.18 -33.50 33.97
N THR A 413 28.66 -32.46 33.31
CA THR A 413 28.03 -31.14 33.38
C THR A 413 26.64 -31.30 32.79
N PHE A 414 25.57 -31.13 33.59
CA PHE A 414 24.16 -31.21 33.16
C PHE A 414 23.76 -30.06 32.20
N LEU A 415 24.75 -29.47 31.51
CA LEU A 415 24.64 -28.44 30.49
C LEU A 415 24.58 -29.13 29.13
N SER A 416 23.41 -29.07 28.50
CA SER A 416 23.24 -29.45 27.10
C SER A 416 23.11 -28.21 26.22
N GLU A 417 23.97 -28.14 25.21
CA GLU A 417 23.90 -27.15 24.13
C GLU A 417 22.62 -27.34 23.29
N GLU A 418 22.20 -28.58 23.03
CA GLU A 418 21.00 -28.87 22.24
C GLU A 418 19.71 -28.36 22.93
N VAL A 419 19.63 -28.47 24.25
CA VAL A 419 18.51 -27.94 25.04
C VAL A 419 18.48 -26.41 24.97
N ALA A 420 19.65 -25.77 25.09
CA ALA A 420 19.76 -24.32 24.98
C ALA A 420 19.36 -23.83 23.57
N ILE A 421 19.83 -24.50 22.51
CA ILE A 421 19.46 -24.18 21.13
C ILE A 421 17.96 -24.33 20.91
N ASN A 422 17.34 -25.41 21.44
CA ASN A 422 15.91 -25.65 21.29
C ASN A 422 15.06 -24.58 22.01
N LEU A 423 15.42 -24.24 23.26
CA LEU A 423 14.76 -23.16 24.02
C LEU A 423 14.88 -21.79 23.33
N LEU A 424 16.06 -21.49 22.77
CA LEU A 424 16.29 -20.25 22.01
C LEU A 424 15.50 -20.22 20.70
N GLN A 425 15.41 -21.34 19.99
CA GLN A 425 14.66 -21.44 18.74
C GLN A 425 13.15 -21.25 18.95
N GLU A 426 12.59 -21.88 19.98
CA GLU A 426 11.18 -21.70 20.35
C GLU A 426 10.88 -20.26 20.81
N SER A 427 11.79 -19.66 21.58
CA SER A 427 11.69 -18.24 21.96
C SER A 427 11.73 -17.32 20.75
N LYS A 428 12.61 -17.61 19.78
CA LYS A 428 12.70 -16.84 18.52
C LYS A 428 11.40 -16.88 17.73
N LEU A 429 10.77 -18.06 17.62
CA LEU A 429 9.46 -18.21 16.97
C LEU A 429 8.38 -17.44 17.73
N ALA A 430 8.37 -17.51 19.07
CA ALA A 430 7.45 -16.75 19.90
C ALA A 430 7.63 -15.23 19.73
N PHE A 431 8.86 -14.73 19.64
CA PHE A 431 9.14 -13.31 19.36
C PHE A 431 8.66 -12.87 17.97
N GLN A 432 8.88 -13.70 16.94
CA GLN A 432 8.39 -13.43 15.58
C GLN A 432 6.86 -13.35 15.54
N ARG A 433 6.17 -14.28 16.22
CA ARG A 433 4.72 -14.25 16.38
C ARG A 433 4.27 -13.01 17.15
N CYS A 434 4.93 -12.71 18.27
CA CYS A 434 4.61 -11.56 19.12
C CYS A 434 4.76 -10.23 18.39
N GLN A 435 5.78 -10.08 17.53
CA GLN A 435 6.01 -8.88 16.73
C GLN A 435 4.86 -8.57 15.77
N LEU A 436 4.26 -9.59 15.17
CA LEU A 436 3.17 -9.43 14.19
C LEU A 436 1.78 -9.41 14.82
N LEU A 437 1.56 -10.21 15.88
CA LEU A 437 0.24 -10.39 16.50
C LEU A 437 -0.04 -9.40 17.64
N SER A 438 0.98 -8.84 18.29
CA SER A 438 0.77 -7.89 19.40
C SER A 438 0.39 -6.49 18.89
N LYS A 439 -0.42 -5.79 19.70
CA LYS A 439 -0.68 -4.36 19.49
C LYS A 439 0.64 -3.58 19.63
N PRO A 440 0.91 -2.56 18.80
CA PRO A 440 2.17 -1.79 18.86
C PRO A 440 2.45 -1.19 20.25
N ASN A 441 1.40 -0.78 20.97
CA ASN A 441 1.50 -0.17 22.30
C ASN A 441 1.79 -1.20 23.41
N GLU A 442 1.47 -2.46 23.19
CA GLU A 442 1.64 -3.55 24.17
C GLU A 442 2.85 -4.43 23.84
N LEU A 443 3.41 -4.29 22.64
CA LEU A 443 4.56 -5.06 22.15
C LEU A 443 5.76 -5.07 23.12
N PRO A 444 6.22 -3.93 23.70
CA PRO A 444 7.34 -3.96 24.63
C PRO A 444 7.06 -4.79 25.88
N LYS A 445 5.85 -4.68 26.43
CA LYS A 445 5.44 -5.44 27.63
C LYS A 445 5.34 -6.94 27.32
N ASN A 446 4.76 -7.28 26.17
CA ASN A 446 4.57 -8.66 25.73
C ASN A 446 5.92 -9.33 25.45
N ALA A 447 6.85 -8.63 24.80
CA ALA A 447 8.19 -9.12 24.55
C ALA A 447 8.97 -9.35 25.86
N SER A 448 8.87 -8.43 26.83
CA SER A 448 9.49 -8.63 28.15
C SER A 448 8.98 -9.89 28.86
N GLN A 449 7.68 -10.19 28.79
CA GLN A 449 7.13 -11.41 29.41
C GLN A 449 7.67 -12.68 28.76
N ILE A 450 7.78 -12.73 27.43
CA ILE A 450 8.39 -13.87 26.71
C ILE A 450 9.87 -14.02 27.11
N PHE A 451 10.58 -12.90 27.23
CA PHE A 451 11.99 -12.90 27.64
C PHE A 451 12.19 -13.36 29.09
N GLU A 452 11.34 -12.95 30.02
CA GLU A 452 11.37 -13.44 31.41
C GLU A 452 11.16 -14.95 31.51
N ILE A 453 10.26 -15.52 30.68
CA ILE A 453 10.06 -16.97 30.62
C ILE A 453 11.31 -17.68 30.12
N LEU A 454 11.98 -17.13 29.11
CA LEU A 454 13.25 -17.66 28.61
C LEU A 454 14.34 -17.57 29.69
N LEU A 455 14.49 -16.43 30.38
CA LEU A 455 15.48 -16.28 31.45
C LEU A 455 15.24 -17.28 32.58
N ASN A 456 14.00 -17.44 33.03
CA ASN A 456 13.69 -18.40 34.09
C ASN A 456 14.02 -19.84 33.67
N ASN A 457 13.65 -20.26 32.45
CA ASN A 457 13.85 -21.65 32.04
C ASN A 457 15.29 -21.97 31.59
N LEU A 458 15.96 -21.03 30.91
CA LEU A 458 17.33 -21.23 30.41
C LEU A 458 18.37 -20.88 31.46
N CYS A 459 18.26 -19.72 32.12
CA CYS A 459 19.29 -19.28 33.06
C CYS A 459 19.11 -19.90 34.44
N ILE A 460 17.89 -19.96 34.98
CA ILE A 460 17.66 -20.48 36.34
C ILE A 460 17.51 -22.01 36.34
N GLU A 461 16.62 -22.55 35.50
CA GLU A 461 16.25 -23.98 35.53
C GLU A 461 17.18 -24.92 34.73
N HIS A 462 18.07 -24.38 33.88
CA HIS A 462 19.03 -25.15 33.09
C HIS A 462 20.48 -24.79 33.45
N ILE A 463 20.88 -23.52 33.30
CA ILE A 463 22.29 -23.11 33.52
C ILE A 463 22.67 -23.04 34.99
N HIS A 464 21.84 -22.46 35.86
CA HIS A 464 22.13 -22.36 37.30
C HIS A 464 21.82 -23.67 38.05
N TYR A 465 20.96 -24.52 37.48
CA TYR A 465 20.65 -25.83 38.05
C TYR A 465 21.75 -26.87 37.79
N ALA A 466 22.33 -26.85 36.59
CA ALA A 466 23.45 -27.70 36.17
C ALA A 466 24.77 -27.28 36.82
#